data_AF-A0A818KA21-F1
#
_entry.id   AF-A0A818KA21-F1
#
_cell.length_a   1.000
_cell.length_b   1.000
_cell.length_c   1.000
_cell.angle_alpha   90.00
_cell.angle_beta   90.00
_cell.angle_gamma   90.00
#
_symmetry.space_group_name_H-M   'P 1'
#
loop_
_entity.id
_entity.type
_entity.pdbx_description
1 polymer ?
#
loop_
_entity_poly.entity_id
_entity_poly.type
_entity_poly.pdbx_seq_one_letter_code
_entity_poly.pdbx_strand_id
1 'polypeptide(L)'
;MPEYKCKVFVNARFDVVWQKLLDKIEHPEKYVQGIRHVEILENENNHLLRILQFEDDKWQELKELIVHDKSSGIIVYRLVDHPYFQGETINICRTTNQVYQSEIEYEINWKLKDQNSKESNDDIYYSEQALQLAINEIKRISEETETNYQ
;
A
#
# COMPACT_ATOMS: atom_id res chain seq x y z
N MET A 1 -15.65 -10.12 5.35
CA MET A 1 -15.17 -8.88 6.00
C MET A 1 -13.66 -8.87 5.85
N PRO A 2 -13.02 -7.71 5.60
CA PRO A 2 -11.57 -7.64 5.59
C PRO A 2 -11.00 -8.08 6.94
N GLU A 3 -9.85 -8.75 6.93
CA GLU A 3 -9.19 -9.19 8.16
C GLU A 3 -8.71 -7.98 8.96
N TYR A 4 -8.28 -6.93 8.25
CA TYR A 4 -7.90 -5.66 8.84
C TYR A 4 -8.38 -4.47 8.01
N LYS A 5 -8.85 -3.41 8.67
CA LYS A 5 -9.31 -2.17 8.04
C LYS A 5 -9.01 -0.97 8.95
N CYS A 6 -8.46 0.09 8.36
CA CYS A 6 -8.17 1.33 9.09
C CYS A 6 -8.39 2.57 8.19
N LYS A 7 -8.53 3.73 8.84
CA LYS A 7 -8.77 5.02 8.20
C LYS A 7 -7.86 6.09 8.78
N VAL A 8 -7.37 6.96 7.91
CA VAL A 8 -6.51 8.09 8.26
C VAL A 8 -6.97 9.33 7.50
N PHE A 9 -7.13 10.46 8.21
CA PHE A 9 -7.31 11.76 7.59
C PHE A 9 -5.96 12.40 7.28
N VAL A 10 -5.85 12.99 6.10
CA VAL A 10 -4.65 13.65 5.60
C VAL A 10 -5.00 15.10 5.27
N ASN A 11 -4.30 16.06 5.86
CA ASN A 11 -4.50 17.49 5.60
C ASN A 11 -3.83 17.91 4.27
N ALA A 12 -4.24 17.26 3.19
CA ALA A 12 -3.85 17.58 1.83
C ALA A 12 -5.01 17.27 0.87
N ARG A 13 -5.01 17.94 -0.28
CA ARG A 13 -6.02 17.71 -1.33
C ARG A 13 -5.88 16.33 -1.94
N PHE A 14 -6.98 15.80 -2.46
CA PHE A 14 -7.04 14.46 -3.07
C PHE A 14 -5.93 14.25 -4.10
N ASP A 15 -5.69 15.22 -4.98
CA ASP A 15 -4.67 15.08 -6.03
C ASP A 15 -3.25 14.96 -5.47
N VAL A 16 -2.94 15.66 -4.37
CA VAL A 16 -1.63 15.57 -3.70
C VAL A 16 -1.47 14.19 -3.09
N VAL A 17 -2.48 13.73 -2.35
CA VAL A 17 -2.46 12.40 -1.72
C VAL A 17 -2.39 11.29 -2.77
N TRP A 18 -3.18 11.40 -3.84
CA TRP A 18 -3.20 10.45 -4.93
C TRP A 18 -1.84 10.33 -5.61
N GLN A 19 -1.17 11.46 -5.86
CA GLN A 19 0.19 11.46 -6.42
C GLN A 19 1.19 10.72 -5.52
N LYS A 20 1.10 10.85 -4.19
CA LYS A 20 1.97 10.09 -3.27
C LYS A 20 1.65 8.61 -3.21
N LEU A 21 0.37 8.25 -3.33
CA LEU A 21 -0.04 6.86 -3.45
C LEU A 21 0.51 6.23 -4.75
N LEU A 22 0.49 6.95 -5.88
CA LEU A 22 1.11 6.50 -7.13
C LEU A 22 2.64 6.44 -7.02
N ASP A 23 3.30 7.43 -6.42
CA ASP A 23 4.75 7.37 -6.18
C ASP A 23 5.14 6.18 -5.30
N LYS A 24 4.31 5.76 -4.34
CA LYS A 24 4.52 4.50 -3.58
C LYS A 24 4.40 3.23 -4.46
N ILE A 25 3.64 3.26 -5.54
CA ILE A 25 3.56 2.13 -6.48
C ILE A 25 4.87 2.01 -7.28
N GLU A 26 5.48 3.11 -7.69
CA GLU A 26 6.70 3.09 -8.50
C GLU A 26 7.97 3.03 -7.64
N HIS A 27 7.92 3.63 -6.45
CA HIS A 27 9.04 3.81 -5.52
C HIS A 27 8.65 3.43 -4.09
N PRO A 28 8.24 2.18 -3.84
CA PRO A 28 7.77 1.76 -2.51
C PRO A 28 8.84 1.86 -1.43
N GLU A 29 10.13 1.80 -1.77
CA GLU A 29 11.27 1.93 -0.85
C GLU A 29 11.32 3.27 -0.12
N LYS A 30 10.68 4.31 -0.68
CA LYS A 30 10.54 5.61 -0.01
C LYS A 30 9.54 5.60 1.16
N TYR A 31 8.64 4.63 1.19
CA TYR A 31 7.48 4.60 2.11
C TYR A 31 7.44 3.35 2.99
N VAL A 32 7.97 2.23 2.49
CA VAL A 32 7.96 0.94 3.17
C VAL A 32 9.38 0.59 3.57
N GLN A 33 9.61 0.48 4.88
CA GLN A 33 10.91 0.11 5.43
C GLN A 33 11.25 -1.35 5.11
N GLY A 34 12.54 -1.63 4.98
CA GLY A 34 13.05 -2.98 4.73
C GLY A 34 12.92 -3.45 3.29
N ILE A 35 12.44 -2.64 2.34
CA ILE A 35 12.56 -2.97 0.91
C ILE A 35 14.02 -2.76 0.48
N ARG A 36 14.65 -3.84 0.03
CA ARG A 36 16.02 -3.85 -0.47
C ARG A 36 16.07 -3.61 -1.98
N HIS A 37 15.13 -4.17 -2.72
CA HIS A 37 15.09 -4.09 -4.17
C HIS A 37 13.67 -4.10 -4.71
N VAL A 38 13.47 -3.39 -5.81
CA VAL A 38 12.22 -3.28 -6.54
C VAL A 38 12.52 -3.54 -8.01
N GLU A 39 11.84 -4.53 -8.58
CA GLU A 39 11.89 -4.81 -10.01
C GLU A 39 10.49 -4.64 -10.60
N ILE A 40 10.33 -3.70 -11.53
CA ILE A 40 9.08 -3.50 -12.27
C ILE A 40 9.14 -4.36 -13.53
N LEU A 41 8.26 -5.35 -13.60
CA LEU A 41 8.18 -6.29 -14.74
C LEU A 41 7.30 -5.75 -15.86
N GLU A 42 6.19 -5.12 -15.49
CA GLU A 42 5.23 -4.51 -16.42
C GLU A 42 4.70 -3.21 -15.83
N ASN A 43 4.61 -2.15 -16.64
CA ASN A 43 3.98 -0.89 -16.26
C ASN A 43 3.23 -0.33 -17.47
N GLU A 44 1.92 -0.56 -17.50
CA GLU A 44 1.06 -0.13 -18.60
C GLU A 44 -0.25 0.46 -18.07
N ASN A 45 -0.54 1.69 -18.48
CA ASN A 45 -1.74 2.44 -18.15
C ASN A 45 -1.95 2.61 -16.63
N ASN A 46 -2.73 1.71 -16.04
CA ASN A 46 -3.14 1.71 -14.65
C ASN A 46 -2.89 0.36 -13.96
N HIS A 47 -2.06 -0.47 -14.59
CA HIS A 47 -1.64 -1.79 -14.12
C HIS A 47 -0.11 -1.82 -13.99
N LEU A 48 0.39 -2.31 -12.87
CA LEU A 48 1.81 -2.48 -12.61
C LEU A 48 2.08 -3.83 -11.97
N LEU A 49 2.96 -4.62 -12.59
CA LEU A 49 3.45 -5.89 -12.04
C LEU A 49 4.86 -5.68 -11.53
N ARG A 50 5.09 -5.96 -10.24
CA ARG A 50 6.43 -5.82 -9.65
C ARG A 50 6.81 -6.98 -8.75
N ILE A 51 8.11 -7.10 -8.54
CA ILE A 51 8.75 -7.92 -7.53
C ILE A 51 9.37 -6.99 -6.49
N LEU A 52 9.12 -7.29 -5.22
CA LEU A 52 9.74 -6.65 -4.05
C LEU A 52 10.61 -7.67 -3.34
N GLN A 53 11.83 -7.27 -2.99
CA GLN A 53 12.73 -8.05 -2.15
C GLN A 53 12.97 -7.29 -0.85
N PHE A 54 12.84 -7.98 0.27
CA PHE A 54 13.00 -7.39 1.60
C PHE A 54 14.37 -7.72 2.19
N GLU A 55 14.83 -6.89 3.12
CA GLU A 55 16.04 -7.14 3.91
C GLU A 55 15.86 -8.28 4.92
N ASP A 56 14.61 -8.54 5.33
CA ASP A 56 14.26 -9.65 6.21
C ASP A 56 14.29 -10.98 5.42
N ASP A 57 15.01 -11.95 5.97
CA ASP A 57 15.11 -13.30 5.42
C ASP A 57 13.76 -14.05 5.42
N LYS A 58 12.77 -13.56 6.17
CA LYS A 58 11.46 -14.22 6.31
C LYS A 58 10.66 -14.24 5.01
N TRP A 59 10.62 -13.13 4.28
CA TRP A 59 9.97 -13.02 2.98
C TRP A 59 10.98 -12.49 1.98
N GLN A 60 11.80 -13.40 1.43
CA GLN A 60 12.86 -13.04 0.48
C GLN A 60 12.34 -12.27 -0.73
N GLU A 61 11.12 -12.59 -1.18
CA GLU A 61 10.52 -12.00 -2.35
C GLU A 61 8.98 -12.02 -2.30
N LEU A 62 8.37 -10.96 -2.82
CA LEU A 62 6.94 -10.83 -3.06
C LEU A 62 6.69 -10.32 -4.48
N LYS A 63 5.83 -11.00 -5.24
CA LYS A 63 5.34 -10.53 -6.53
C LYS A 63 3.89 -10.08 -6.41
N GLU A 64 3.61 -8.87 -6.88
CA GLU A 64 2.26 -8.31 -6.83
C GLU A 64 1.85 -7.60 -8.11
N LEU A 65 0.56 -7.70 -8.43
CA LEU A 65 -0.10 -6.96 -9.50
C LEU A 65 -0.92 -5.84 -8.85
N ILE A 66 -0.64 -4.62 -9.28
CA ILE A 66 -1.24 -3.41 -8.75
C ILE A 66 -2.14 -2.83 -9.82
N VAL A 67 -3.37 -2.50 -9.46
CA VAL A 67 -4.34 -1.82 -10.33
C VAL A 67 -4.85 -0.59 -9.63
N HIS A 68 -4.85 0.56 -10.30
CA HIS A 68 -5.41 1.78 -9.74
C HIS A 68 -6.47 2.41 -10.63
N ASP A 69 -7.43 3.10 -10.03
CA ASP A 69 -8.41 3.91 -10.74
C ASP A 69 -8.59 5.23 -9.98
N LYS A 70 -8.11 6.31 -10.59
CA LYS A 70 -8.20 7.65 -10.01
C LYS A 70 -9.64 8.12 -9.89
N SER A 71 -10.52 7.72 -10.80
CA SER A 71 -11.92 8.16 -10.81
C SER A 71 -12.71 7.60 -9.64
N SER A 72 -12.43 6.35 -9.25
CA SER A 72 -13.00 5.72 -8.05
C SER A 72 -12.16 5.98 -6.79
N GLY A 73 -10.92 6.43 -6.93
CA GLY A 73 -9.97 6.63 -5.84
C GLY A 73 -9.46 5.32 -5.24
N ILE A 74 -9.45 4.22 -6.00
CA ILE A 74 -9.12 2.87 -5.49
C ILE A 74 -7.79 2.40 -6.07
N ILE A 75 -6.97 1.77 -5.22
CA ILE A 75 -5.75 1.04 -5.60
C ILE A 75 -5.83 -0.35 -4.98
N VAL A 76 -5.67 -1.38 -5.80
CA VAL A 76 -5.66 -2.79 -5.37
C VAL A 76 -4.29 -3.36 -5.61
N TYR A 77 -3.67 -3.90 -4.56
CA TYR A 77 -2.40 -4.62 -4.59
C TYR A 77 -2.70 -6.11 -4.40
N ARG A 78 -2.61 -6.91 -5.47
CA ARG A 78 -2.91 -8.34 -5.43
C ARG A 78 -1.63 -9.15 -5.35
N LEU A 79 -1.54 -10.04 -4.36
CA LEU A 79 -0.45 -11.00 -4.27
C LEU A 79 -0.54 -11.99 -5.44
N VAL A 80 0.44 -11.95 -6.34
CA VAL A 80 0.56 -12.87 -7.47
C VAL A 80 1.43 -14.05 -7.07
N ASP A 81 2.55 -13.78 -6.43
CA ASP A 81 3.40 -14.79 -5.83
C ASP A 81 3.91 -14.34 -4.46
N HIS A 82 3.69 -15.19 -3.47
CA HIS A 82 4.07 -14.98 -2.08
C HIS A 82 4.18 -16.35 -1.43
N PRO A 83 5.22 -16.65 -0.65
CA PRO A 83 5.44 -18.00 -0.11
C PRO A 83 4.25 -18.54 0.71
N TYR A 84 3.63 -17.68 1.52
CA TYR A 84 2.64 -18.12 2.52
C TYR A 84 1.22 -17.57 2.35
N PHE A 85 1.06 -16.31 1.92
CA PHE A 85 -0.23 -15.64 1.82
C PHE A 85 -0.74 -15.56 0.38
N GLN A 86 -2.05 -15.38 0.26
CA GLN A 86 -2.74 -14.98 -0.96
C GLN A 86 -3.81 -13.94 -0.60
N GLY A 87 -4.18 -13.10 -1.55
CA GLY A 87 -5.20 -12.09 -1.32
C GLY A 87 -4.80 -10.73 -1.86
N GLU A 88 -5.39 -9.68 -1.30
CA GLU A 88 -5.18 -8.32 -1.76
C GLU A 88 -5.17 -7.30 -0.62
N THR A 89 -4.44 -6.23 -0.84
CA THR A 89 -4.48 -5.00 -0.03
C THR A 89 -5.15 -3.92 -0.86
N ILE A 90 -6.06 -3.17 -0.26
CA ILE A 90 -6.85 -2.14 -0.96
C ILE A 90 -6.61 -0.80 -0.28
N ASN A 91 -6.22 0.22 -1.05
CA ASN A 91 -6.23 1.61 -0.60
C ASN A 91 -7.37 2.35 -1.28
N ILE A 92 -8.13 3.13 -0.52
CA ILE A 92 -9.21 3.96 -1.02
C ILE A 92 -8.99 5.39 -0.53
N CYS A 93 -8.76 6.30 -1.48
CA CYS A 93 -8.58 7.72 -1.23
C CYS A 93 -9.88 8.46 -1.59
N ARG A 94 -10.37 9.32 -0.70
CA ARG A 94 -11.62 10.08 -0.87
C ARG A 94 -11.41 11.54 -0.49
N THR A 95 -12.08 12.44 -1.21
CA THR A 95 -12.24 13.83 -0.77
C THR A 95 -13.13 13.88 0.46
N THR A 96 -12.84 14.76 1.41
CA THR A 96 -13.78 15.06 2.49
C THR A 96 -14.59 16.33 2.16
N ASN A 97 -15.44 16.76 3.10
CA ASN A 97 -16.14 18.04 2.99
C ASN A 97 -15.22 19.27 3.17
N GLN A 98 -13.95 19.05 3.55
CA GLN A 98 -12.95 20.11 3.73
C GLN A 98 -12.04 20.16 2.51
N VAL A 99 -11.85 21.36 1.93
CA VAL A 99 -11.13 21.54 0.67
C VAL A 99 -9.71 20.96 0.69
N TYR A 100 -8.98 21.11 1.80
CA TYR A 100 -7.59 20.67 1.95
C TYR A 100 -7.46 19.40 2.79
N GLN A 101 -8.42 18.49 2.69
CA GLN A 101 -8.39 17.25 3.43
C GLN A 101 -8.92 16.07 2.61
N SER A 102 -8.23 14.94 2.77
CA SER A 102 -8.59 13.66 2.19
C SER A 102 -8.67 12.59 3.27
N GLU A 103 -9.44 11.52 3.01
CA GLU A 103 -9.46 10.30 3.80
C GLU A 103 -8.74 9.20 3.00
N ILE A 104 -7.79 8.51 3.63
CA ILE A 104 -7.27 7.24 3.13
C ILE A 104 -7.84 6.13 4.01
N GLU A 105 -8.57 5.21 3.40
CA GLU A 105 -8.95 3.93 3.98
C GLU A 105 -8.05 2.84 3.40
N TYR A 106 -7.58 1.93 4.24
CA TYR A 106 -6.79 0.79 3.78
C TYR A 106 -7.27 -0.51 4.41
N GLU A 107 -7.25 -1.57 3.61
CA GLU A 107 -7.77 -2.88 3.94
C GLU A 107 -6.75 -3.96 3.58
N ILE A 108 -6.58 -4.95 4.46
CA ILE A 108 -5.82 -6.17 4.17
C ILE A 108 -6.81 -7.33 4.17
N ASN A 109 -6.85 -8.02 3.03
CA ASN A 109 -7.67 -9.21 2.78
C ASN A 109 -6.75 -10.39 2.43
N TRP A 110 -5.77 -10.66 3.29
CA TRP A 110 -4.83 -11.77 3.10
C TRP A 110 -5.38 -13.03 3.76
N LYS A 111 -4.88 -14.18 3.35
CA LYS A 111 -5.14 -15.47 3.99
C LYS A 111 -3.99 -16.42 3.71
N LEU A 112 -3.76 -17.36 4.60
CA LEU A 112 -2.80 -18.43 4.36
C LEU A 112 -3.19 -19.26 3.12
N LYS A 113 -2.18 -19.61 2.31
CA LYS A 113 -2.31 -20.58 1.21
C LYS A 113 -2.55 -21.98 1.75
N ASP A 114 -1.86 -22.34 2.84
CA ASP A 114 -1.98 -23.62 3.54
C ASP A 114 -2.25 -23.40 5.03
N GLN A 115 -3.32 -24.01 5.54
CA GLN A 115 -3.68 -23.94 6.96
C GLN A 115 -2.68 -24.65 7.88
N ASN A 116 -1.78 -25.48 7.33
CA ASN A 116 -0.70 -26.15 8.06
C ASN A 116 0.63 -25.39 7.99
N SER A 117 0.68 -24.22 7.35
CA SER A 117 1.90 -23.41 7.33
C SER A 117 2.26 -23.00 8.77
N LYS A 118 3.56 -22.90 9.06
CA LYS A 118 4.04 -22.44 10.37
C LYS A 118 3.93 -20.93 10.58
N GLU A 119 3.61 -20.18 9.52
CA GLU A 119 3.37 -18.74 9.63
C GLU A 119 2.12 -18.48 10.44
N SER A 120 2.18 -17.46 11.29
CA SER A 120 1.18 -17.21 12.31
C SER A 120 0.38 -15.96 12.01
N ASN A 121 -0.65 -15.72 12.82
CA ASN A 121 -1.34 -14.43 12.86
C ASN A 121 -0.38 -13.26 13.17
N ASP A 122 0.79 -13.51 13.77
CA ASP A 122 1.78 -12.46 14.03
C ASP A 122 2.35 -11.89 12.73
N ASP A 123 2.40 -12.68 11.66
CA ASP A 123 2.94 -12.28 10.36
C ASP A 123 2.00 -11.36 9.58
N ILE A 124 0.71 -11.63 9.70
CA ILE A 124 -0.34 -10.72 9.23
C ILE A 124 -0.26 -9.43 10.04
N TYR A 125 -0.11 -9.52 11.37
CA TYR A 125 0.05 -8.35 12.23
C TYR A 125 1.28 -7.49 11.87
N TYR A 126 2.45 -8.10 11.60
CA TYR A 126 3.61 -7.34 11.13
C TYR A 126 3.35 -6.65 9.78
N SER A 127 2.63 -7.30 8.87
CA SER A 127 2.20 -6.72 7.60
C SER A 127 1.26 -5.53 7.80
N GLU A 128 0.32 -5.63 8.74
CA GLU A 128 -0.56 -4.52 9.14
C GLU A 128 0.23 -3.32 9.67
N GLN A 129 1.23 -3.56 10.53
CA GLN A 129 2.11 -2.51 11.06
C GLN A 129 2.94 -1.83 9.96
N ALA A 130 3.53 -2.62 9.06
CA ALA A 130 4.30 -2.09 7.93
C ALA A 130 3.43 -1.23 7.01
N LEU A 131 2.20 -1.67 6.72
CA LEU A 131 1.25 -0.88 5.94
C LEU A 131 0.87 0.42 6.66
N GLN A 132 0.58 0.36 7.96
CA GLN A 132 0.25 1.54 8.75
C GLN A 132 1.39 2.56 8.76
N LEU A 133 2.65 2.13 8.89
CA LEU A 133 3.82 3.00 8.79
C LEU A 133 3.91 3.66 7.42
N ALA A 134 3.70 2.91 6.34
CA ALA A 134 3.73 3.47 4.99
C ALA A 134 2.62 4.48 4.73
N ILE A 135 1.40 4.25 5.25
CA ILE A 135 0.30 5.22 5.15
C ILE A 135 0.59 6.47 5.98
N ASN A 136 1.17 6.33 7.17
CA ASN A 136 1.59 7.47 7.98
C ASN A 136 2.68 8.31 7.28
N GLU A 137 3.59 7.66 6.56
CA GLU A 137 4.60 8.37 5.78
C GLU A 137 4.01 9.10 4.57
N ILE A 138 3.06 8.47 3.86
CA ILE A 138 2.26 9.14 2.82
C ILE A 138 1.55 10.37 3.39
N LYS A 139 0.90 10.24 4.56
CA LYS A 139 0.25 11.36 5.24
C LYS A 139 1.24 12.49 5.47
N ARG A 140 2.37 12.20 6.13
CA ARG A 140 3.40 13.19 6.46
C ARG A 140 3.88 13.95 5.22
N ILE A 141 4.30 13.23 4.18
CA ILE A 141 4.82 13.81 2.95
C ILE A 141 3.74 14.61 2.19
N SER A 142 2.49 14.15 2.21
CA SER A 142 1.38 14.84 1.55
C SER A 142 1.09 16.18 2.24
N GLU A 143 1.05 16.20 3.57
CA GLU A 143 0.79 17.41 4.36
C GLU A 143 1.93 18.43 4.23
N GLU A 144 3.19 17.97 4.22
CA GLU A 144 4.34 18.83 3.92
C GLU A 144 4.29 19.40 2.50
N THR A 145 3.90 18.57 1.53
CA THR A 145 3.74 19.02 0.14
C THR A 145 2.66 20.10 0.06
N GLU A 146 1.48 19.90 0.63
CA GLU A 146 0.39 20.89 0.59
C GLU A 146 0.80 22.21 1.24
N THR A 147 1.48 22.15 2.40
CA THR A 147 1.93 23.35 3.14
C THR A 147 2.91 24.21 2.34
N ASN A 148 3.77 23.59 1.53
CA ASN A 148 4.74 24.31 0.70
C ASN A 148 4.13 25.02 -0.52
N TYR A 149 2.85 24.75 -0.84
CA TYR A 149 2.12 25.34 -1.97
C TYR A 149 0.92 26.19 -1.56
N GLN A 150 0.75 26.46 -0.25
CA GLN A 150 -0.23 27.41 0.30
C GLN A 150 0.41 28.79 0.52
#